data_AF-A0A943BI65-F1
#
_entry.id   AF-A0A943BI65-F1
#
_cell.length_a   1.000
_cell.length_b   1.000
_cell.length_c   1.000
_cell.angle_alpha   90.00
_cell.angle_beta   90.00
_cell.angle_gamma   90.00
#
_symmetry.space_group_name_H-M   'P 1'
#
loop_
_entity.id
_entity.type
_entity.pdbx_description
1 polymer ?
#
loop_
_entity_poly.entity_id
_entity_poly.type
_entity_poly.pdbx_seq_one_letter_code
_entity_poly.pdbx_strand_id
1 'polypeptide(L)'
;MSKLIFNALSAIFDGSMATKVFAFIESVMMALTAVFTSGEVMRGFTVLQAVAGSLLIIFFFVELTDNASKDMITLERLVLAFIKLILGMCLLMFLKEIIAGLFAFVYGIYHKIANAGVDDVSFGITFWGQSTFPESFDVLSEADQNFEGLDKNPLKAIMGSIGLLVNSLVLWLASWIALGVSYFVAISNAISLIARATFSPIAVAQCFNDGQKSNAIRYLKKFAADGLTMAVIVGILYAASTLQGHLVSTIMAGESITSIDSSTAIKVMENLKVMLSIFAINFGAIGAILKAPSLAQDIVGAH
;
A
#
# COMPACT_ATOMS: atom_id res chain seq x y z
N MET A 1 -4.50 -1.83 34.23
CA MET A 1 -5.77 -1.59 33.52
C MET A 1 -5.71 -0.28 32.74
N SER A 2 -5.27 0.82 33.36
CA SER A 2 -4.99 2.10 32.68
C SER A 2 -4.11 1.96 31.43
N LYS A 3 -3.02 1.18 31.50
CA LYS A 3 -2.14 0.91 30.32
C LYS A 3 -2.83 0.16 29.18
N LEU A 4 -3.81 -0.71 29.46
CA LEU A 4 -4.59 -1.41 28.42
C LEU A 4 -5.60 -0.48 27.75
N ILE A 5 -6.27 0.35 28.55
CA ILE A 5 -7.18 1.40 28.06
C ILE A 5 -6.40 2.41 27.22
N PHE A 6 -5.25 2.87 27.71
CA PHE A 6 -4.35 3.74 26.96
C PHE A 6 -3.87 3.10 25.67
N ASN A 7 -3.45 1.83 25.68
CA ASN A 7 -3.03 1.13 24.45
C ASN A 7 -4.19 0.92 23.45
N ALA A 8 -5.43 0.78 23.93
CA ALA A 8 -6.60 0.70 23.06
C ALA A 8 -6.95 2.07 22.49
N LEU A 9 -6.89 3.14 23.29
CA LEU A 9 -7.01 4.51 22.81
C LEU A 9 -5.87 4.89 21.86
N SER A 10 -4.63 4.44 22.10
CA SER A 10 -3.50 4.70 21.21
C SER A 10 -3.67 3.94 19.89
N ALA A 11 -4.12 2.68 19.92
CA ALA A 11 -4.48 1.96 18.71
C ALA A 11 -5.57 2.64 17.87
N ILE A 12 -6.33 3.58 18.46
CA ILE A 12 -7.37 4.37 17.80
C ILE A 12 -6.83 5.72 17.34
N PHE A 13 -6.19 6.49 18.22
CA PHE A 13 -5.94 7.93 18.04
C PHE A 13 -4.50 8.28 17.71
N ASP A 14 -3.55 7.37 17.96
CA ASP A 14 -2.12 7.62 17.78
C ASP A 14 -1.69 7.65 16.30
N GLY A 15 -2.56 7.25 15.37
CA GLY A 15 -2.18 7.09 13.96
C GLY A 15 -1.04 6.08 13.75
N SER A 16 -0.56 5.42 14.81
CA SER A 16 0.65 4.59 14.79
C SER A 16 0.53 3.39 13.87
N MET A 17 -0.68 2.95 13.54
CA MET A 17 -0.88 1.96 12.49
C MET A 17 -0.44 2.50 11.13
N ALA A 18 -0.88 3.70 10.75
CA ALA A 18 -0.51 4.33 9.49
C ALA A 18 1.00 4.57 9.46
N THR A 19 1.57 5.16 10.51
CA THR A 19 3.02 5.41 10.64
C THR A 19 3.85 4.13 10.54
N LYS A 20 3.43 3.04 11.21
CA LYS A 20 4.09 1.73 11.12
C LYS A 20 4.01 1.14 9.71
N VAL A 21 2.86 1.24 9.05
CA VAL A 21 2.71 0.76 7.67
C VAL A 21 3.52 1.61 6.69
N PHE A 22 3.61 2.92 6.89
CA PHE A 22 4.46 3.79 6.06
C PHE A 22 5.94 3.43 6.20
N ALA A 23 6.44 3.32 7.43
CA ALA A 23 7.82 2.91 7.68
C ALA A 23 8.13 1.52 7.08
N PHE A 24 7.17 0.59 7.17
CA PHE A 24 7.32 -0.72 6.56
C PHE A 24 7.37 -0.64 5.02
N ILE A 25 6.46 0.10 4.38
CA ILE A 25 6.45 0.26 2.92
C ILE A 25 7.75 0.95 2.46
N GLU A 26 8.25 1.92 3.22
CA GLU A 26 9.53 2.58 2.92
C GLU A 26 10.68 1.57 2.92
N SER A 27 10.76 0.72 3.95
CA SER A 27 11.77 -0.35 4.01
C SER A 27 11.67 -1.32 2.83
N VAL A 28 10.45 -1.64 2.39
CA VAL A 28 10.19 -2.51 1.22
C VAL A 28 10.63 -1.82 -0.07
N MET A 29 10.34 -0.53 -0.25
CA MET A 29 10.75 0.24 -1.44
C MET A 29 12.28 0.40 -1.52
N MET A 30 12.95 0.62 -0.38
CA MET A 30 14.42 0.64 -0.32
C MET A 30 15.01 -0.72 -0.67
N ALA A 31 14.44 -1.81 -0.15
CA ALA A 31 14.86 -3.17 -0.48
C ALA A 31 14.68 -3.47 -1.98
N LEU A 32 13.56 -3.06 -2.58
CA LEU A 32 13.31 -3.20 -4.02
C LEU A 32 14.34 -2.45 -4.87
N THR A 33 14.69 -1.22 -4.47
CA THR A 33 15.73 -0.44 -5.15
C THR A 33 17.07 -1.18 -5.10
N ALA A 34 17.44 -1.69 -3.94
CA ALA A 34 18.66 -2.49 -3.78
C ALA A 34 18.63 -3.75 -4.67
N VAL A 35 17.50 -4.45 -4.73
CA VAL A 35 17.32 -5.64 -5.57
C VAL A 35 17.50 -5.32 -7.06
N PHE A 36 16.91 -4.23 -7.56
CA PHE A 36 17.05 -3.83 -8.97
C PHE A 36 18.46 -3.32 -9.33
N THR A 37 19.22 -2.83 -8.35
CA THR A 37 20.64 -2.48 -8.53
C THR A 37 21.60 -3.66 -8.36
N SER A 38 21.20 -4.71 -7.66
CA SER A 38 22.05 -5.87 -7.35
C SER A 38 22.25 -6.82 -8.54
N GLY A 39 23.43 -7.44 -8.62
CA GLY A 39 23.85 -8.25 -9.77
C GLY A 39 23.09 -9.57 -10.00
N GLU A 40 22.39 -10.11 -8.99
CA GLU A 40 21.81 -11.46 -9.07
C GLU A 40 20.50 -11.49 -9.87
N VAL A 41 19.58 -10.54 -9.66
CA VAL A 41 18.38 -10.40 -10.52
C VAL A 41 18.79 -10.03 -11.95
N MET A 42 19.90 -9.30 -12.10
CA MET A 42 20.46 -8.96 -13.40
C MET A 42 21.01 -10.15 -14.19
N ARG A 43 21.50 -11.20 -13.52
CA ARG A 43 21.92 -12.45 -14.19
C ARG A 43 20.73 -13.18 -14.80
N GLY A 44 19.65 -13.35 -14.03
CA GLY A 44 18.41 -13.95 -14.53
C GLY A 44 17.82 -13.15 -15.69
N PHE A 45 17.80 -11.82 -15.57
CA PHE A 45 17.35 -10.93 -16.63
C PHE A 45 18.16 -11.10 -17.93
N THR A 46 19.49 -11.17 -17.84
CA THR A 46 20.36 -11.29 -19.02
C THR A 46 20.15 -12.60 -19.77
N VAL A 47 19.99 -13.72 -19.04
CA VAL A 47 19.68 -15.02 -19.66
C VAL A 47 18.32 -14.98 -20.36
N LEU A 48 17.30 -14.40 -19.70
CA LEU A 48 15.97 -14.27 -20.28
C LEU A 48 15.93 -13.29 -21.46
N GLN A 49 16.77 -12.27 -21.47
CA GLN A 49 16.93 -11.34 -22.59
C GLN A 49 17.51 -12.04 -23.83
N ALA A 50 18.48 -12.94 -23.66
CA ALA A 50 19.00 -13.75 -24.76
C ALA A 50 17.92 -14.68 -25.35
N VAL A 51 17.14 -15.34 -24.49
CA VAL A 51 16.00 -16.18 -24.89
C VAL A 51 14.90 -15.36 -25.56
N ALA A 52 14.64 -14.15 -25.06
CA ALA A 52 13.68 -13.22 -25.65
C ALA A 52 14.10 -12.79 -27.06
N GLY A 53 15.40 -12.55 -27.29
CA GLY A 53 15.93 -12.23 -28.61
C GLY A 53 15.72 -13.36 -29.62
N SER A 54 15.90 -14.62 -29.23
CA SER A 54 15.63 -15.75 -30.12
C SER A 54 14.13 -15.94 -30.42
N LEU A 55 13.28 -15.75 -29.41
CA LEU A 55 11.82 -15.72 -29.58
C LEU A 55 11.36 -14.61 -30.53
N LEU A 56 11.97 -13.42 -30.45
CA LEU A 56 11.68 -12.29 -31.31
C LEU A 56 11.91 -12.63 -32.79
N ILE A 57 13.01 -13.32 -33.09
CA ILE A 57 13.32 -13.81 -34.45
C ILE A 57 12.27 -14.83 -34.92
N ILE A 58 11.86 -15.75 -34.05
CA ILE A 58 10.82 -16.73 -34.37
C ILE A 58 9.49 -16.04 -34.69
N PHE A 59 9.07 -15.07 -33.86
CA PHE A 59 7.84 -14.32 -34.10
C PHE A 59 7.86 -13.53 -35.40
N PHE A 60 9.02 -12.98 -35.77
CA PHE A 60 9.20 -12.34 -37.07
C PHE A 60 9.00 -13.33 -38.24
N PHE A 61 9.54 -14.55 -38.17
CA PHE A 61 9.31 -15.57 -39.20
C PHE A 61 7.85 -16.03 -39.27
N VAL A 62 7.18 -16.12 -38.12
CA VAL A 62 5.74 -16.42 -38.07
C VAL A 62 4.93 -15.30 -38.75
N GLU A 63 5.21 -14.03 -38.46
CA GLU A 63 4.54 -12.89 -39.10
C GLU A 63 4.80 -12.85 -40.61
N LEU A 64 6.03 -13.16 -41.06
CA LEU A 64 6.34 -13.28 -42.48
C LEU A 64 5.56 -14.41 -43.16
N THR A 65 5.47 -15.58 -42.51
CA THR A 65 4.75 -16.75 -43.04
C THR A 65 3.25 -16.47 -43.13
N ASP A 66 2.69 -15.77 -42.14
CA ASP A 66 1.28 -15.43 -42.10
C ASP A 66 0.92 -14.38 -43.16
N ASN A 67 1.80 -13.40 -43.39
CA ASN A 67 1.68 -12.44 -44.49
C ASN A 67 1.86 -13.10 -45.87
N ALA A 68 2.73 -14.11 -45.97
CA ALA A 68 2.95 -14.90 -47.18
C ALA A 68 1.74 -15.77 -47.52
N SER A 69 1.14 -16.42 -46.53
CA SER A 69 -0.01 -17.31 -46.71
C SER A 69 -1.29 -16.57 -47.11
N LYS A 70 -1.36 -15.26 -46.87
CA LYS A 70 -2.48 -14.39 -47.23
C LYS A 70 -2.31 -13.70 -48.59
N ASP A 71 -1.26 -14.02 -49.37
CA ASP A 71 -0.87 -13.32 -50.61
C ASP A 71 -0.68 -11.80 -50.44
N MET A 72 -0.39 -11.35 -49.21
CA MET A 72 -0.21 -9.93 -48.89
C MET A 72 1.27 -9.55 -48.76
N ILE A 73 2.17 -10.24 -49.47
CA ILE A 73 3.58 -9.84 -49.55
C ILE A 73 3.69 -8.63 -50.47
N THR A 74 3.46 -7.44 -49.91
CA THR A 74 3.84 -6.17 -50.54
C THR A 74 5.17 -5.71 -49.96
N LEU A 75 5.95 -4.96 -50.75
CA LEU A 75 7.21 -4.35 -50.30
C LEU A 75 7.01 -3.54 -49.01
N GLU A 76 5.88 -2.83 -48.91
CA GLU A 76 5.50 -2.03 -47.75
C GLU A 76 5.35 -2.88 -46.47
N ARG A 77 4.63 -4.02 -46.56
CA ARG A 77 4.45 -4.92 -45.41
C ARG A 77 5.75 -5.60 -44.99
N LEU A 78 6.61 -5.93 -45.95
CA LEU A 78 7.94 -6.46 -45.68
C LEU A 78 8.81 -5.43 -44.93
N VAL A 79 8.85 -4.19 -45.41
CA VAL A 79 9.60 -3.10 -44.76
C VAL A 79 9.07 -2.83 -43.36
N LEU A 80 7.75 -2.82 -43.16
CA LEU A 80 7.15 -2.66 -41.83
C LEU A 80 7.52 -3.79 -40.86
N ALA A 81 7.58 -5.05 -41.33
CA ALA A 81 8.00 -6.18 -40.51
C ALA A 81 9.47 -6.03 -40.04
N PHE A 82 10.36 -5.57 -40.92
CA PHE A 82 11.76 -5.29 -40.57
C PHE A 82 11.90 -4.12 -39.59
N ILE A 83 11.13 -3.04 -39.78
CA ILE A 83 11.10 -1.90 -38.84
C ILE A 83 10.63 -2.35 -37.45
N LYS A 84 9.59 -3.20 -37.37
CA LYS A 84 9.13 -3.78 -36.10
C LYS A 84 10.20 -4.62 -35.42
N LEU A 85 10.97 -5.40 -36.19
CA LEU A 85 12.06 -6.21 -35.64
C LEU A 85 13.19 -5.35 -35.07
N ILE A 86 13.58 -4.28 -35.76
CA ILE A 86 14.58 -3.32 -35.26
C ILE A 86 14.07 -2.68 -33.95
N LEU A 87 12.81 -2.20 -33.93
CA LEU A 87 12.21 -1.61 -32.74
C LEU A 87 12.11 -2.60 -31.58
N GLY A 88 11.71 -3.84 -31.81
CA GLY A 88 11.63 -4.87 -30.79
C GLY A 88 13.00 -5.21 -30.19
N MET A 89 14.04 -5.29 -31.03
CA MET A 89 15.42 -5.50 -30.58
C MET A 89 15.96 -4.30 -29.77
N CYS A 90 15.68 -3.07 -30.21
CA CYS A 90 16.00 -1.87 -29.43
C CYS A 90 15.29 -1.87 -28.08
N LEU A 91 14.00 -2.22 -28.03
CA LEU A 91 13.24 -2.28 -26.78
C LEU A 91 13.84 -3.33 -25.83
N LEU A 92 14.15 -4.52 -26.33
CA LEU A 92 14.81 -5.56 -25.53
C LEU A 92 16.18 -5.11 -25.01
N MET A 93 16.96 -4.38 -25.80
CA MET A 93 18.29 -3.89 -25.41
C MET A 93 18.21 -2.89 -24.25
N PHE A 94 17.28 -1.93 -24.33
CA PHE A 94 17.10 -0.89 -23.32
C PHE A 94 16.09 -1.26 -22.21
N LEU A 95 15.55 -2.49 -22.22
CA LEU A 95 14.47 -2.88 -21.31
C LEU A 95 14.84 -2.72 -19.83
N LYS A 96 16.10 -3.02 -19.48
CA LYS A 96 16.61 -2.82 -18.12
C LYS A 96 16.46 -1.36 -17.67
N GLU A 97 16.86 -0.42 -18.51
CA GLU A 97 16.81 1.02 -18.23
C GLU A 97 15.37 1.53 -18.19
N ILE A 98 14.51 1.01 -19.09
CA ILE A 98 13.08 1.33 -19.10
C ILE A 98 12.42 0.91 -17.78
N ILE A 99 12.70 -0.30 -17.29
CA ILE A 99 12.15 -0.82 -16.04
C ILE A 99 12.68 -0.05 -14.83
N ALA A 100 13.98 0.24 -14.81
CA ALA A 100 14.60 1.03 -13.74
C ALA A 100 14.03 2.46 -13.71
N GLY A 101 13.89 3.10 -14.87
CA GLY A 101 13.30 4.44 -14.98
C GLY A 101 11.83 4.47 -14.57
N LEU A 102 11.06 3.45 -14.94
CA LEU A 102 9.66 3.31 -14.55
C LEU A 102 9.51 3.08 -13.04
N PHE A 103 10.38 2.28 -12.45
CA PHE A 103 10.42 2.09 -11.00
C PHE A 103 10.84 3.37 -10.27
N ALA A 104 11.84 4.10 -10.77
CA ALA A 104 12.26 5.38 -10.20
C ALA A 104 11.13 6.43 -10.25
N PHE A 105 10.37 6.46 -11.35
CA PHE A 105 9.19 7.31 -11.47
C PHE A 105 8.14 6.98 -10.40
N VAL A 106 7.81 5.69 -10.24
CA VAL A 106 6.87 5.21 -9.21
C VAL A 106 7.39 5.53 -7.80
N TYR A 107 8.66 5.31 -7.52
CA TYR A 107 9.29 5.64 -6.24
C TYR A 107 9.22 7.14 -5.95
N GLY A 108 9.41 7.99 -6.96
CA GLY A 108 9.25 9.44 -6.82
C GLY A 108 7.81 9.86 -6.47
N ILE A 109 6.80 9.18 -7.03
CA ILE A 109 5.40 9.39 -6.64
C ILE A 109 5.18 8.98 -5.18
N TYR A 110 5.66 7.80 -4.80
CA TYR A 110 5.57 7.31 -3.42
C TYR A 110 6.20 8.31 -2.42
N HIS A 111 7.43 8.77 -2.68
CA HIS A 111 8.13 9.67 -1.77
C HIS A 111 7.42 11.01 -1.61
N LYS A 112 6.81 11.54 -2.69
CA LYS A 112 6.00 12.76 -2.62
C LYS A 112 4.72 12.58 -1.80
N ILE A 113 4.06 11.43 -1.91
CA ILE A 113 2.84 11.14 -1.14
C ILE A 113 3.18 10.90 0.33
N ALA A 114 4.26 10.16 0.62
CA ALA A 114 4.72 9.90 1.98
C ALA A 114 5.11 11.20 2.71
N ASN A 115 5.78 12.14 2.01
CA ASN A 115 6.19 13.43 2.59
C ASN A 115 5.06 14.47 2.65
N ALA A 116 3.91 14.23 2.02
CA ALA A 116 2.81 15.21 1.94
C ALA A 116 2.00 15.34 3.24
N GLY A 117 2.46 14.75 4.35
CA GLY A 117 1.90 14.99 5.67
C GLY A 117 0.99 13.86 6.13
N VAL A 118 1.58 12.90 6.84
CA VAL A 118 0.86 11.96 7.70
C VAL A 118 0.73 12.52 9.13
N ASP A 119 1.59 13.47 9.48
CA ASP A 119 1.80 13.89 10.87
C ASP A 119 0.76 14.90 11.40
N ASP A 120 -0.14 15.40 10.54
CA ASP A 120 -1.07 16.52 10.86
C ASP A 120 -2.55 16.15 10.70
N VAL A 121 -2.94 14.90 10.96
CA VAL A 121 -4.36 14.56 11.08
C VAL A 121 -4.90 15.11 12.40
N SER A 122 -5.33 16.38 12.38
CA SER A 122 -5.99 17.01 13.52
C SER A 122 -7.38 16.43 13.71
N PHE A 123 -7.57 15.71 14.82
CA PHE A 123 -8.87 15.14 15.21
C PHE A 123 -9.89 16.20 15.68
N GLY A 124 -9.50 17.48 15.74
CA GLY A 124 -10.36 18.55 16.29
C GLY A 124 -10.70 18.38 17.77
N ILE A 125 -9.99 17.50 18.47
CA ILE A 125 -10.16 17.14 19.88
C ILE A 125 -8.79 17.26 20.56
N THR A 126 -8.73 17.81 21.77
CA THR A 126 -7.50 17.87 22.56
C THR A 126 -7.34 16.61 23.42
N PHE A 127 -6.18 15.96 23.33
CA PHE A 127 -5.77 14.80 24.13
C PHE A 127 -4.82 15.24 25.23
N TRP A 128 -5.23 15.20 26.50
CA TRP A 128 -4.39 15.64 27.63
C TRP A 128 -3.71 17.01 27.38
N GLY A 129 -4.49 17.97 26.86
CA GLY A 129 -4.03 19.32 26.51
C GLY A 129 -3.18 19.44 25.23
N GLN A 130 -2.98 18.36 24.48
CA GLN A 130 -2.23 18.33 23.21
C GLN A 130 -3.14 18.10 22.00
N SER A 131 -2.71 18.53 20.81
CA SER A 131 -3.43 18.30 19.54
C SER A 131 -3.19 16.92 18.94
N THR A 132 -2.19 16.20 19.44
CA THR A 132 -1.77 14.85 19.03
C THR A 132 -1.91 13.89 20.20
N PHE A 133 -2.18 12.62 19.91
CA PHE A 133 -2.24 11.61 20.97
C PHE A 133 -0.82 11.39 21.57
N PRO A 134 -0.68 11.18 22.90
CA PRO A 134 0.63 10.99 23.51
C PRO A 134 1.33 9.70 23.03
N GLU A 135 2.63 9.80 22.69
CA GLU A 135 3.43 8.68 22.15
C GLU A 135 3.55 7.47 23.11
N SER A 136 3.46 7.70 24.43
CA SER A 136 3.54 6.61 25.40
C SER A 136 2.82 6.94 26.71
N PHE A 137 2.36 5.89 27.40
CA PHE A 137 1.64 5.99 28.67
C PHE A 137 2.48 6.67 29.77
N ASP A 138 3.81 6.53 29.67
CA ASP A 138 4.75 7.03 30.67
C ASP A 138 5.00 8.55 30.55
N VAL A 139 4.53 9.17 29.47
CA VAL A 139 4.58 10.64 29.23
C VAL A 139 3.41 11.36 29.91
N LEU A 140 2.36 10.62 30.31
CA LEU A 140 1.23 11.17 31.06
C LEU A 140 1.63 11.48 32.50
N SER A 141 1.09 12.56 33.08
CA SER A 141 1.29 12.89 34.49
C SER A 141 0.75 11.77 35.40
N GLU A 142 1.30 11.58 36.61
CA GLU A 142 0.83 10.54 37.54
C GLU A 142 -0.67 10.68 37.89
N ALA A 143 -1.23 11.89 37.81
CA ALA A 143 -2.66 12.13 37.95
C ALA A 143 -3.46 11.60 36.75
N ASP A 144 -2.93 11.76 35.53
CA ASP A 144 -3.55 11.33 34.27
C ASP A 144 -3.43 9.82 34.00
N GLN A 145 -2.46 9.15 34.62
CA GLN A 145 -2.31 7.69 34.60
C GLN A 145 -3.40 6.98 35.42
N ASN A 146 -4.06 7.71 36.33
CA ASN A 146 -5.13 7.23 37.19
C ASN A 146 -6.51 7.67 36.66
N PHE A 147 -6.96 7.05 35.56
CA PHE A 147 -8.27 7.31 34.96
C PHE A 147 -9.40 7.33 36.00
N GLU A 148 -10.14 8.44 36.06
CA GLU A 148 -11.27 8.61 36.98
C GLU A 148 -12.41 7.68 36.57
N GLY A 149 -12.80 6.78 37.48
CA GLY A 149 -13.80 5.73 37.24
C GLY A 149 -13.25 4.31 37.29
N LEU A 150 -11.92 4.14 37.33
CA LEU A 150 -11.33 2.89 37.80
C LEU A 150 -11.40 2.80 39.33
N ASP A 151 -12.05 1.77 39.83
CA ASP A 151 -12.10 1.49 41.26
C ASP A 151 -10.67 1.25 41.80
N LYS A 152 -10.31 1.86 42.94
CA LYS A 152 -8.94 1.78 43.51
C LYS A 152 -8.56 0.36 43.92
N ASN A 153 -9.55 -0.53 44.06
CA ASN A 153 -9.35 -1.95 44.29
C ASN A 153 -9.21 -2.72 42.96
N PRO A 154 -8.07 -3.37 42.70
CA PRO A 154 -7.76 -4.01 41.42
C PRO A 154 -8.78 -5.10 41.03
N LEU A 155 -9.31 -5.86 42.00
CA LEU A 155 -10.30 -6.92 41.73
C LEU A 155 -11.70 -6.39 41.40
N LYS A 156 -12.14 -5.30 42.03
CA LYS A 156 -13.45 -4.67 41.74
C LYS A 156 -13.43 -3.83 40.47
N ALA A 157 -12.31 -3.17 40.18
CA ALA A 157 -12.08 -2.53 38.90
C ALA A 157 -12.18 -3.55 37.77
N ILE A 158 -11.53 -4.72 37.89
CA ILE A 158 -11.62 -5.80 36.89
C ILE A 158 -13.07 -6.30 36.77
N MET A 159 -13.77 -6.53 37.87
CA MET A 159 -15.12 -7.10 37.84
C MET A 159 -16.20 -6.16 37.28
N GLY A 160 -16.07 -4.84 37.51
CA GLY A 160 -16.99 -3.82 36.99
C GLY A 160 -16.67 -3.32 35.57
N SER A 161 -15.43 -3.48 35.11
CA SER A 161 -14.98 -3.01 33.79
C SER A 161 -14.58 -4.15 32.83
N ILE A 162 -15.00 -5.39 33.10
CA ILE A 162 -14.79 -6.55 32.21
C ILE A 162 -15.28 -6.27 30.78
N GLY A 163 -16.43 -5.60 30.62
CA GLY A 163 -16.93 -5.24 29.29
C GLY A 163 -15.98 -4.27 28.56
N LEU A 164 -15.41 -3.32 29.30
CA LEU A 164 -14.46 -2.32 28.81
C LEU A 164 -13.10 -2.96 28.49
N LEU A 165 -12.65 -3.91 29.31
CA LEU A 165 -11.47 -4.73 29.07
C LEU A 165 -11.61 -5.60 27.82
N VAL A 166 -12.73 -6.33 27.67
CA VAL A 166 -12.99 -7.18 26.49
C VAL A 166 -13.03 -6.33 25.23
N ASN A 167 -13.74 -5.18 25.26
CA ASN A 167 -13.78 -4.25 24.14
C ASN A 167 -12.38 -3.71 23.77
N SER A 168 -11.62 -3.24 24.75
CA SER A 168 -10.25 -2.75 24.53
C SER A 168 -9.32 -3.82 23.94
N LEU A 169 -9.47 -5.08 24.37
CA LEU A 169 -8.69 -6.21 23.87
C LEU A 169 -9.06 -6.57 22.43
N VAL A 170 -10.35 -6.57 22.08
CA VAL A 170 -10.83 -6.84 20.72
C VAL A 170 -10.33 -5.78 19.74
N LEU A 171 -10.36 -4.50 20.13
CA LEU A 171 -9.82 -3.40 19.33
C LEU A 171 -8.32 -3.54 19.12
N TRP A 172 -7.58 -3.82 20.19
CA TRP A 172 -6.15 -4.03 20.11
C TRP A 172 -5.82 -5.18 19.15
N LEU A 173 -6.46 -6.34 19.31
CA LEU A 173 -6.27 -7.49 18.41
C LEU A 173 -6.64 -7.17 16.96
N ALA A 174 -7.72 -6.42 16.71
CA ALA A 174 -8.12 -6.01 15.37
C ALA A 174 -7.05 -5.15 14.69
N SER A 175 -6.45 -4.19 15.41
CA SER A 175 -5.36 -3.36 14.87
C SER A 175 -4.11 -4.17 14.54
N TRP A 176 -3.79 -5.22 15.32
CA TRP A 176 -2.69 -6.14 14.99
C TRP A 176 -2.96 -6.96 13.74
N ILE A 177 -4.19 -7.45 13.56
CA ILE A 177 -4.59 -8.16 12.34
C ILE A 177 -4.48 -7.22 11.13
N ALA A 178 -4.93 -5.97 11.27
CA ALA A 178 -4.88 -4.96 10.23
C ALA A 178 -3.44 -4.65 9.78
N LEU A 179 -2.52 -4.53 10.74
CA LEU A 179 -1.08 -4.40 10.48
C LEU A 179 -0.54 -5.61 9.72
N GLY A 180 -0.86 -6.82 10.18
CA GLY A 180 -0.43 -8.06 9.54
C GLY A 180 -0.89 -8.18 8.08
N VAL A 181 -2.15 -7.86 7.80
CA VAL A 181 -2.70 -7.86 6.43
C VAL A 181 -2.00 -6.83 5.55
N SER A 182 -1.77 -5.62 6.07
CA SER A 182 -1.11 -4.55 5.33
C SER A 182 0.33 -4.93 4.94
N TYR A 183 1.08 -5.54 5.85
CA TYR A 183 2.43 -6.04 5.56
C TYR A 183 2.43 -7.18 4.56
N PHE A 184 1.48 -8.10 4.67
CA PHE A 184 1.33 -9.21 3.73
C PHE A 184 1.09 -8.71 2.30
N VAL A 185 0.18 -7.73 2.11
CA VAL A 185 -0.11 -7.15 0.79
C VAL A 185 1.12 -6.42 0.23
N ALA A 186 1.82 -5.64 1.04
CA ALA A 186 3.02 -4.92 0.61
C ALA A 186 4.14 -5.88 0.13
N ILE A 187 4.41 -6.96 0.89
CA ILE A 187 5.39 -7.97 0.50
C ILE A 187 4.94 -8.74 -0.75
N SER A 188 3.67 -9.16 -0.81
CA SER A 188 3.12 -9.89 -1.96
C SER A 188 3.27 -9.10 -3.26
N ASN A 189 3.01 -7.79 -3.19
CA ASN A 189 3.21 -6.90 -4.32
C ASN A 189 4.71 -6.73 -4.67
N ALA A 190 5.59 -6.56 -3.68
CA ALA A 190 7.04 -6.47 -3.91
C ALA A 190 7.58 -7.71 -4.67
N ILE A 191 7.17 -8.91 -4.25
CA ILE A 191 7.56 -10.17 -4.90
C ILE A 191 7.03 -10.22 -6.34
N SER A 192 5.77 -9.82 -6.55
CA SER A 192 5.16 -9.76 -7.89
C SER A 192 5.92 -8.80 -8.82
N LEU A 193 6.36 -7.66 -8.29
CA LEU A 193 7.16 -6.67 -9.01
C LEU A 193 8.52 -7.24 -9.44
N ILE A 194 9.24 -7.92 -8.54
CA ILE A 194 10.53 -8.57 -8.85
C ILE A 194 10.34 -9.66 -9.92
N ALA A 195 9.31 -10.49 -9.77
CA ALA A 195 9.01 -11.53 -10.74
C ALA A 195 8.73 -10.93 -12.12
N ARG A 196 7.89 -9.88 -12.20
CA ARG A 196 7.59 -9.21 -13.47
C ARG A 196 8.79 -8.51 -14.09
N ALA A 197 9.64 -7.86 -13.30
CA ALA A 197 10.89 -7.30 -13.80
C ALA A 197 11.76 -8.39 -14.44
N THR A 198 11.88 -9.54 -13.78
CA THR A 198 12.72 -10.66 -14.24
C THR A 198 12.19 -11.27 -15.55
N PHE A 199 10.88 -11.50 -15.65
CA PHE A 199 10.25 -12.10 -16.84
C PHE A 199 9.87 -11.11 -17.95
N SER A 200 10.10 -9.82 -17.73
CA SER A 200 9.79 -8.77 -18.71
C SER A 200 10.40 -8.97 -20.10
N PRO A 201 11.62 -9.52 -20.29
CA PRO A 201 12.16 -9.67 -21.64
C PRO A 201 11.31 -10.58 -22.52
N ILE A 202 10.80 -11.69 -21.97
CA ILE A 202 9.93 -12.62 -22.71
C ILE A 202 8.61 -11.92 -23.11
N ALA A 203 8.02 -11.16 -22.19
CA ALA A 203 6.77 -10.46 -22.45
C ALA A 203 6.93 -9.37 -23.52
N VAL A 204 8.08 -8.70 -23.53
CA VAL A 204 8.41 -7.68 -24.54
C VAL A 204 8.69 -8.30 -25.91
N ALA A 205 9.29 -9.50 -25.98
CA ALA A 205 9.53 -10.18 -27.24
C ALA A 205 8.24 -10.47 -28.04
N GLN A 206 7.08 -10.54 -27.36
CA GLN A 206 5.77 -10.71 -27.99
C GLN A 206 5.20 -9.41 -28.60
N CYS A 207 6.02 -8.39 -28.81
CA CYS A 207 5.57 -7.09 -29.32
C CYS A 207 4.95 -7.13 -30.73
N PHE A 208 5.20 -8.18 -31.50
CA PHE A 208 4.72 -8.35 -32.88
C PHE A 208 3.24 -8.70 -33.01
N ASN A 209 2.62 -9.25 -31.96
CA ASN A 209 1.31 -9.89 -32.13
C ASN A 209 0.11 -8.95 -32.23
N ASP A 210 0.25 -7.63 -32.02
CA ASP A 210 -0.78 -6.63 -32.37
C ASP A 210 -0.25 -5.20 -32.16
N GLY A 211 -0.43 -4.30 -33.15
CA GLY A 211 -0.04 -2.88 -33.04
C GLY A 211 -0.90 -2.13 -32.01
N GLN A 212 -0.33 -1.18 -31.24
CA GLN A 212 -0.93 -0.39 -30.12
C GLN A 212 -1.65 -1.17 -28.99
N LYS A 213 -2.17 -2.38 -29.24
CA LYS A 213 -2.57 -3.43 -28.30
C LYS A 213 -1.42 -4.41 -28.00
N SER A 214 -0.19 -3.95 -28.18
CA SER A 214 1.00 -4.78 -28.04
C SER A 214 1.12 -5.32 -26.62
N ASN A 215 1.24 -6.64 -26.50
CA ASN A 215 1.39 -7.34 -25.22
C ASN A 215 2.55 -6.80 -24.38
N ALA A 216 3.60 -6.27 -25.03
CA ALA A 216 4.74 -5.63 -24.40
C ALA A 216 4.36 -4.36 -23.62
N ILE A 217 3.59 -3.45 -24.24
CA ILE A 217 3.15 -2.20 -23.60
C ILE A 217 2.18 -2.51 -22.45
N ARG A 218 1.27 -3.47 -22.67
CA ARG A 218 0.36 -3.94 -21.61
C ARG A 218 1.11 -4.51 -20.42
N TYR A 219 2.20 -5.24 -20.67
CA TYR A 219 3.05 -5.78 -19.61
C TYR A 219 3.79 -4.68 -18.84
N LEU A 220 4.34 -3.68 -19.52
CA LEU A 220 4.99 -2.52 -18.88
C LEU A 220 4.00 -1.70 -18.06
N LYS A 221 2.77 -1.50 -18.55
CA LYS A 221 1.68 -0.88 -17.78
C LYS A 221 1.36 -1.68 -16.52
N LYS A 222 1.29 -3.01 -16.64
CA LYS A 222 1.08 -3.92 -15.50
C LYS A 222 2.23 -3.87 -14.49
N PHE A 223 3.47 -3.70 -14.94
CA PHE A 223 4.62 -3.49 -14.05
C PHE A 223 4.54 -2.14 -13.32
N ALA A 224 4.22 -1.06 -14.04
CA ALA A 224 4.02 0.26 -13.45
C ALA A 224 2.89 0.25 -12.40
N ALA A 225 1.79 -0.44 -12.70
CA ALA A 225 0.65 -0.59 -11.81
C ALA A 225 1.06 -1.30 -10.50
N ASP A 226 1.76 -2.43 -10.59
CA ASP A 226 2.26 -3.15 -9.41
C ASP A 226 3.17 -2.25 -8.56
N GLY A 227 4.06 -1.48 -9.18
CA GLY A 227 4.87 -0.51 -8.45
C GLY A 227 4.03 0.57 -7.75
N LEU A 228 3.03 1.11 -8.45
CA LEU A 228 2.16 2.17 -7.96
C LEU A 228 1.26 1.72 -6.80
N THR A 229 0.98 0.43 -6.65
CA THR A 229 0.16 -0.07 -5.53
C THR A 229 0.67 0.36 -4.16
N MET A 230 2.00 0.45 -3.98
CA MET A 230 2.57 0.87 -2.70
C MET A 230 2.25 2.34 -2.40
N ALA A 231 2.29 3.21 -3.41
CA ALA A 231 1.85 4.59 -3.29
C ALA A 231 0.34 4.70 -3.05
N VAL A 232 -0.46 3.83 -3.68
CA VAL A 232 -1.91 3.77 -3.47
C VAL A 232 -2.26 3.32 -2.06
N ILE A 233 -1.58 2.32 -1.49
CA ILE A 233 -1.75 1.90 -0.10
C ILE A 233 -1.51 3.10 0.82
N VAL A 234 -0.51 3.92 0.53
CA VAL A 234 -0.24 5.11 1.33
C VAL A 234 -1.37 6.12 1.27
N GLY A 235 -1.87 6.41 0.06
CA GLY A 235 -3.01 7.30 -0.13
C GLY A 235 -4.29 6.80 0.55
N ILE A 236 -4.54 5.49 0.53
CA ILE A 236 -5.69 4.87 1.22
C ILE A 236 -5.58 5.04 2.73
N LEU A 237 -4.40 4.82 3.31
CA LEU A 237 -4.17 5.00 4.74
C LEU A 237 -4.38 6.45 5.17
N TYR A 238 -3.86 7.41 4.40
CA TYR A 238 -4.12 8.83 4.66
C TYR A 238 -5.61 9.19 4.58
N ALA A 239 -6.32 8.70 3.56
CA ALA A 239 -7.76 8.90 3.43
C ALA A 239 -8.55 8.25 4.57
N ALA A 240 -8.13 7.07 5.04
CA ALA A 240 -8.74 6.41 6.18
C ALA A 240 -8.52 7.19 7.48
N SER A 241 -7.30 7.68 7.74
CA SER A 241 -6.98 8.46 8.92
C SER A 241 -7.74 9.79 8.98
N THR A 242 -7.84 10.50 7.86
CA THR A 242 -8.62 11.76 7.78
C THR A 242 -10.13 11.52 7.96
N LEU A 243 -10.67 10.46 7.35
CA LEU A 243 -12.07 10.06 7.54
C LEU A 243 -12.36 9.67 9.00
N GLN A 244 -11.42 8.96 9.63
CA GLN A 244 -11.49 8.64 11.06
C GLN A 244 -11.50 9.90 11.91
N GLY A 245 -10.62 10.86 11.62
CA GLY A 245 -10.56 12.15 12.30
C GLY A 245 -11.92 12.86 12.34
N HIS A 246 -12.56 13.02 11.17
CA HIS A 246 -13.84 13.72 11.06
C HIS A 246 -15.04 12.94 11.62
N LEU A 247 -15.07 11.62 11.46
CA LEU A 247 -16.18 10.82 11.98
C LEU A 247 -16.14 10.75 13.51
N VAL A 248 -14.96 10.59 14.09
CA VAL A 248 -14.80 10.57 15.55
C VAL A 248 -15.12 11.95 16.14
N SER A 249 -14.63 13.04 15.53
CA SER A 249 -14.95 14.41 16.01
C SER A 249 -16.46 14.69 15.99
N THR A 250 -17.17 14.23 14.97
CA THR A 250 -18.63 14.44 14.82
C THR A 250 -19.41 13.66 15.88
N ILE A 251 -19.04 12.40 16.14
CA ILE A 251 -19.72 11.58 17.14
C ILE A 251 -19.44 12.10 18.55
N MET A 252 -18.21 12.54 18.82
CA MET A 252 -17.81 13.09 20.12
C MET A 252 -18.47 14.45 20.41
N ALA A 253 -18.66 15.30 19.38
CA ALA A 253 -19.42 16.55 19.50
C ALA A 253 -20.89 16.30 19.86
N GLY A 254 -21.50 15.22 19.34
CA GLY A 254 -22.87 14.82 19.68
C GLY A 254 -23.04 14.37 21.14
N GLU A 255 -21.96 13.95 21.79
CA GLU A 255 -21.92 13.46 23.18
C GLU A 255 -21.34 14.51 24.15
N SER A 256 -21.11 15.75 23.69
CA SER A 256 -20.51 16.87 24.46
C SER A 256 -19.10 16.60 25.01
N ILE A 257 -18.32 15.73 24.35
CA ILE A 257 -16.93 15.43 24.74
C ILE A 257 -15.99 16.24 23.83
N THR A 258 -15.40 17.30 24.37
CA THR A 258 -14.48 18.20 23.65
C THR A 258 -13.00 17.95 23.95
N SER A 259 -12.69 17.21 25.00
CA SER A 259 -11.33 16.77 25.35
C SER A 259 -11.32 15.31 25.84
N ILE A 260 -10.25 14.59 25.47
CA ILE A 260 -9.94 13.26 26.01
C ILE A 260 -8.89 13.47 27.11
N ASP A 261 -9.37 13.42 28.35
CA ASP A 261 -8.55 13.50 29.56
C ASP A 261 -8.88 12.28 30.46
N SER A 262 -8.23 12.19 31.62
CA SER A 262 -8.35 11.05 32.54
C SER A 262 -9.80 10.77 33.01
N SER A 263 -10.71 11.74 32.90
CA SER A 263 -12.13 11.66 33.31
C SER A 263 -13.12 11.33 32.18
N THR A 264 -12.72 11.52 30.92
CA THR A 264 -13.55 11.28 29.72
C THR A 264 -13.12 10.03 28.95
N ALA A 265 -11.89 9.55 29.10
CA ALA A 265 -11.38 8.38 28.38
C ALA A 265 -12.21 7.09 28.61
N ILE A 266 -12.72 6.88 29.82
CA ILE A 266 -13.60 5.73 30.14
C ILE A 266 -14.95 5.88 29.42
N LYS A 267 -15.54 7.09 29.41
CA LYS A 267 -16.82 7.37 28.74
C LYS A 267 -16.74 7.18 27.21
N VAL A 268 -15.59 7.51 26.61
CA VAL A 268 -15.35 7.29 25.18
C VAL A 268 -15.27 5.79 24.86
N MET A 269 -14.63 4.99 25.72
CA MET A 269 -14.53 3.54 25.57
C MET A 269 -15.83 2.79 25.89
N GLU A 270 -16.68 3.35 26.75
CA GLU A 270 -18.02 2.82 27.03
C GLU A 270 -19.02 3.16 25.91
N ASN A 271 -18.76 4.19 25.11
CA ASN A 271 -19.64 4.55 24.00
C ASN A 271 -19.45 3.60 22.80
N LEU A 272 -20.30 2.56 22.77
CA LEU A 272 -20.32 1.53 21.74
C LEU A 272 -20.42 2.10 20.30
N LYS A 273 -21.01 3.28 20.10
CA LYS A 273 -21.13 3.91 18.76
C LYS A 273 -19.80 4.47 18.26
N VAL A 274 -19.02 5.10 19.13
CA VAL A 274 -17.67 5.58 18.81
C VAL A 274 -16.79 4.39 18.45
N MET A 275 -16.86 3.34 19.27
CA MET A 275 -16.08 2.12 19.05
C MET A 275 -16.45 1.37 17.76
N LEU A 276 -17.75 1.22 17.45
CA LEU A 276 -18.22 0.51 16.26
C LEU A 276 -17.88 1.28 14.97
N SER A 277 -17.98 2.61 14.97
CA SER A 277 -17.63 3.44 13.81
C SER A 277 -16.13 3.39 13.51
N ILE A 278 -15.27 3.42 14.54
CA ILE A 278 -13.82 3.26 14.38
C ILE A 278 -13.47 1.86 13.86
N PHE A 279 -14.10 0.82 14.41
CA PHE A 279 -13.91 -0.55 13.91
C PHE A 279 -14.30 -0.66 12.43
N ALA A 280 -15.42 -0.06 12.03
CA ALA A 280 -15.88 -0.05 10.64
C ALA A 280 -14.88 0.66 9.71
N ILE A 281 -14.25 1.75 10.16
CA ILE A 281 -13.25 2.49 9.36
C ILE A 281 -11.96 1.68 9.22
N ASN A 282 -11.45 1.08 10.31
CA ASN A 282 -10.24 0.25 10.26
C ASN A 282 -10.44 -0.99 9.38
N PHE A 283 -11.59 -1.66 9.47
CA PHE A 283 -11.92 -2.77 8.56
C PHE A 283 -12.15 -2.30 7.12
N GLY A 284 -12.74 -1.13 6.93
CA GLY A 284 -12.87 -0.49 5.62
C GLY A 284 -11.52 -0.19 4.98
N ALA A 285 -10.56 0.32 5.77
CA ALA A 285 -9.19 0.59 5.33
C ALA A 285 -8.48 -0.71 4.92
N ILE A 286 -8.60 -1.78 5.70
CA ILE A 286 -8.06 -3.11 5.34
C ILE A 286 -8.67 -3.60 4.01
N GLY A 287 -9.99 -3.48 3.87
CA GLY A 287 -10.70 -3.85 2.64
C GLY A 287 -10.25 -3.04 1.43
N ALA A 288 -9.95 -1.76 1.60
CA ALA A 288 -9.41 -0.88 0.58
C ALA A 288 -7.95 -1.24 0.23
N ILE A 289 -7.10 -1.53 1.22
CA ILE A 289 -5.71 -1.96 1.03
C ILE A 289 -5.64 -3.25 0.21
N LEU A 290 -6.54 -4.21 0.48
CA LEU A 290 -6.64 -5.45 -0.31
C LEU A 290 -7.03 -5.19 -1.78
N LYS A 291 -7.73 -4.09 -2.07
CA LYS A 291 -8.09 -3.66 -3.43
C LYS A 291 -7.10 -2.67 -4.04
N ALA A 292 -6.04 -2.27 -3.34
CA ALA A 292 -5.02 -1.37 -3.86
C ALA A 292 -4.39 -1.88 -5.18
N PRO A 293 -4.14 -3.19 -5.39
CA PRO A 293 -3.65 -3.71 -6.66
C PRO A 293 -4.59 -3.45 -7.85
N SER A 294 -5.89 -3.67 -7.69
CA SER A 294 -6.88 -3.35 -8.73
C SER A 294 -6.95 -1.85 -9.00
N LEU A 295 -6.92 -1.03 -7.96
CA LEU A 295 -7.01 0.43 -8.11
C LEU A 295 -5.80 1.00 -8.84
N ALA A 296 -4.60 0.48 -8.58
CA ALA A 296 -3.40 0.88 -9.31
C ALA A 296 -3.45 0.44 -10.79
N GLN A 297 -4.02 -0.73 -11.08
CA GLN A 297 -4.22 -1.19 -12.47
C GLN A 297 -5.20 -0.30 -13.23
N ASP A 298 -6.26 0.15 -12.58
CA ASP A 298 -7.24 1.07 -13.16
C ASP A 298 -6.61 2.45 -13.46
N ILE A 299 -5.79 2.99 -12.54
CA ILE A 299 -5.09 4.27 -12.74
C ILE A 299 -4.16 4.23 -13.96
N VAL A 300 -3.45 3.12 -14.16
CA VAL A 300 -2.52 2.97 -15.28
C VAL A 300 -3.22 2.53 -16.57
N GLY A 301 -4.51 2.20 -16.51
CA GLY A 301 -5.28 1.66 -17.64
C GLY A 301 -4.73 0.32 -18.11
N ALA A 302 -4.29 -0.51 -17.16
CA ALA A 302 -3.66 -1.81 -17.39
C ALA A 302 -4.70 -2.95 -17.39
N HIS A 303 -5.76 -2.83 -18.21
CA HIS A 303 -6.73 -3.91 -18.41
C HIS A 303 -6.18 -5.02 -19.30
#